data_AF-A0A6L7CKJ3-F1
#
_entry.id   AF-A0A6L7CKJ3-F1
#
_cell.length_a   1.000
_cell.length_b   1.000
_cell.length_c   1.000
_cell.angle_alpha   90.00
_cell.angle_beta   90.00
_cell.angle_gamma   90.00
#
_symmetry.space_group_name_H-M   'P 1'
#
loop_
_entity.id
_entity.type
_entity.pdbx_description
1 polymer ?
#
loop_
_entity_poly.entity_id
_entity_poly.type
_entity_poly.pdbx_seq_one_letter_code
_entity_poly.pdbx_strand_id
1 'polypeptide(L)' 'MGGYATGNALAHAGVIGGADMTVEATLTKLHYLLSQELDTETIRKAMSQNLRGELTPDD' A
#
# COMPACT_ATOMS: atom_id res chain seq x y z
N MET A 1 7.73 7.81 -2.59
CA MET A 1 9.14 7.40 -2.33
C MET A 1 10.16 8.31 -3.05
N GLY A 2 9.90 9.60 -3.21
CA GLY A 2 10.80 10.50 -3.97
C GLY A 2 11.97 11.11 -3.18
N GLY A 3 12.16 10.74 -1.90
CA GLY A 3 13.06 11.47 -0.99
C GLY A 3 14.48 10.91 -0.84
N TYR A 4 14.72 9.64 -1.15
CA TYR A 4 16.02 8.98 -0.96
C TYR A 4 16.29 7.95 -2.06
N ALA A 5 17.55 7.83 -2.48
CA ALA A 5 17.98 6.96 -3.58
C ALA A 5 17.57 5.49 -3.39
N THR A 6 17.64 4.98 -2.15
CA THR A 6 17.21 3.62 -1.80
C THR A 6 15.71 3.41 -1.97
N GLY A 7 14.89 4.38 -1.53
CA GLY A 7 13.44 4.36 -1.76
C GLY A 7 13.09 4.43 -3.24
N ASN A 8 13.84 5.19 -4.03
CA ASN A 8 13.63 5.25 -5.47
C ASN A 8 13.93 3.90 -6.15
N ALA A 9 15.00 3.21 -5.74
CA ALA A 9 15.32 1.87 -6.25
C ALA A 9 14.22 0.84 -5.93
N LEU A 10 13.65 0.89 -4.73
CA LEU A 10 12.51 0.05 -4.35
C LEU A 10 11.27 0.36 -5.19
N ALA A 11 10.97 1.62 -5.43
CA ALA A 11 9.86 2.02 -6.29
C ALA A 11 10.03 1.52 -7.73
N HIS A 12 11.25 1.60 -8.28
CA HIS A 12 11.58 1.04 -9.60
C HIS A 12 11.43 -0.49 -9.65
N ALA A 13 11.68 -1.18 -8.54
CA ALA A 13 11.44 -2.61 -8.39
C ALA A 13 9.95 -2.98 -8.18
N GLY A 14 9.04 -2.00 -8.18
CA GLY A 14 7.61 -2.22 -8.03
C GLY A 14 7.12 -2.31 -6.58
N VAL A 15 7.91 -1.85 -5.61
CA VAL A 15 7.48 -1.74 -4.21
C VAL A 15 6.51 -0.57 -4.04
N ILE A 16 5.42 -0.80 -3.31
CA ILE A 16 4.52 0.25 -2.84
C ILE A 16 4.79 0.59 -1.38
N GLY A 17 4.60 1.85 -1.00
CA GLY A 17 4.67 2.27 0.40
C GLY A 17 3.31 2.15 1.09
N GLY A 18 3.33 2.01 2.43
CA GLY A 18 2.12 2.05 3.27
C GLY A 18 1.64 3.45 3.64
N ALA A 19 2.30 4.51 3.15
CA ALA A 19 2.01 5.91 3.46
C ALA A 19 1.95 6.18 4.98
N ASP A 20 0.85 6.75 5.48
CA ASP A 20 0.65 7.10 6.89
C ASP A 20 -0.13 6.03 7.69
N MET A 21 -0.42 4.86 7.08
CA MET A 21 -1.00 3.73 7.80
C MET A 21 -0.07 3.26 8.93
N THR A 22 -0.65 2.76 10.02
CA THR A 22 0.13 2.00 11.00
C THR A 22 0.65 0.69 10.38
N VAL A 23 1.69 0.11 10.97
CA VAL A 23 2.26 -1.16 10.49
C VAL A 23 1.22 -2.29 10.60
N GLU A 24 0.46 -2.32 11.70
CA GLU A 24 -0.60 -3.29 11.95
C GLU A 24 -1.73 -3.16 10.92
N ALA A 25 -2.14 -1.93 10.59
CA ALA A 25 -3.16 -1.68 9.59
C ALA A 25 -2.69 -2.10 8.19
N THR A 26 -1.44 -1.78 7.83
CA THR A 26 -0.82 -2.19 6.57
C THR A 26 -0.80 -3.72 6.44
N LEU A 27 -0.32 -4.42 7.47
CA LEU A 27 -0.25 -5.88 7.49
C LEU A 27 -1.65 -6.51 7.38
N THR A 28 -2.60 -6.02 8.17
CA THR A 28 -3.98 -6.53 8.21
C THR A 28 -4.69 -6.32 6.87
N LYS A 29 -4.56 -5.12 6.30
CA LYS A 29 -5.14 -4.77 5.00
C LYS A 29 -4.57 -5.62 3.88
N LEU A 30 -3.24 -5.79 3.84
CA LEU A 30 -2.60 -6.64 2.85
C LEU A 30 -3.05 -8.10 2.98
N HIS A 31 -3.10 -8.63 4.20
CA HIS A 31 -3.58 -9.99 4.47
C HIS A 31 -5.02 -10.19 4.00
N TYR A 32 -5.91 -9.24 4.33
CA TYR A 32 -7.29 -9.25 3.86
C TYR A 32 -7.38 -9.23 2.33
N LEU A 33 -6.68 -8.32 1.66
CA LEU A 33 -6.72 -8.22 0.20
C LEU A 33 -6.18 -9.48 -0.50
N LEU A 34 -5.12 -10.09 0.04
CA LEU A 34 -4.55 -11.34 -0.48
C LEU A 34 -5.46 -12.56 -0.27
N SER A 35 -6.39 -12.50 0.69
CA SER A 35 -7.38 -13.57 0.91
C SER A 35 -8.54 -13.55 -0.10
N GLN A 36 -8.63 -12.51 -0.93
CA GLN A 36 -9.68 -12.37 -1.94
C GLN A 36 -9.18 -12.81 -3.32
N GLU A 37 -10.12 -13.12 -4.22
CA GLU A 37 -9.84 -13.46 -5.63
C GLU A 37 -9.56 -12.20 -6.46
N LEU A 38 -8.56 -11.41 -6.05
CA LEU A 38 -8.15 -10.18 -6.71
C LEU A 38 -6.83 -10.35 -7.44
N ASP A 39 -6.69 -9.71 -8.59
CA ASP A 39 -5.39 -9.60 -9.25
C ASP A 39 -4.45 -8.66 -8.50
N THR A 40 -3.15 -8.80 -8.78
CA THR A 40 -2.10 -8.02 -8.11
C THR A 40 -2.25 -6.51 -8.33
N GLU A 41 -2.77 -6.09 -9.48
CA GLU A 41 -2.95 -4.67 -9.80
C GLU A 41 -4.09 -4.06 -8.97
N THR A 42 -5.15 -4.82 -8.77
CA THR A 42 -6.28 -4.44 -7.92
C THR A 42 -5.87 -4.38 -6.46
N ILE A 43 -5.08 -5.36 -5.98
CA ILE A 43 -4.51 -5.33 -4.62
C ILE A 43 -3.64 -4.09 -4.44
N ARG A 44 -2.77 -3.78 -5.41
CA ARG A 44 -1.90 -2.60 -5.38
C ARG A 44 -2.71 -1.31 -5.30
N LYS A 45 -3.75 -1.17 -6.10
CA LYS A 45 -4.66 -0.01 -6.05
C LYS A 45 -5.38 0.09 -4.71
N ALA A 46 -5.92 -1.01 -4.21
CA ALA A 46 -6.63 -1.04 -2.93
C ALA A 46 -5.72 -0.70 -1.74
N MET A 47 -4.44 -1.10 -1.78
CA MET A 47 -3.46 -0.71 -0.77
C MET A 47 -3.27 0.81 -0.68
N SER A 48 -3.42 1.54 -1.79
CA SER A 48 -3.30 3.01 -1.87
C SER A 48 -4.62 3.77 -1.67
N GLN A 49 -5.73 3.07 -1.39
CA GLN A 49 -7.04 3.69 -1.16
C GLN A 49 -7.47 3.54 0.30
N ASN A 50 -8.06 4.57 0.89
CA ASN A 50 -8.68 4.43 2.21
C ASN A 50 -9.93 3.53 2.13
N LEU A 51 -9.92 2.38 2.83
CA LEU A 51 -11.06 1.47 2.85
C LEU A 51 -11.92 1.64 4.11
N ARG A 52 -11.32 1.82 5.28
CA ARG A 52 -11.96 1.79 6.60
C ARG A 52 -11.37 2.79 7.60
N GLY A 53 -10.75 3.85 7.12
CA GLY A 53 -10.11 4.90 7.93
C GLY A 53 -8.66 4.62 8.28
N GLU A 54 -8.03 3.60 7.68
CA GLU A 54 -6.65 3.23 7.97
C GLU A 54 -5.61 4.16 7.32
N LEU A 55 -5.99 4.82 6.24
CA LEU A 55 -5.16 5.70 5.42
C LEU A 55 -5.83 7.08 5.35
N THR A 56 -5.06 8.17 5.45
CA THR A 56 -5.62 9.51 5.22
C THR A 56 -5.96 9.68 3.73
N PRO A 57 -7.21 10.03 3.36
CA PRO A 57 -7.55 10.35 1.97
C PRO A 57 -6.73 11.55 1.47
N ASP A 58 -6.28 11.49 0.23
CA ASP A 58 -5.80 12.69 -0.46
C ASP A 58 -7.01 13.62 -0.72
N ASP A 59 -6.86 14.92 -0.43
CA ASP A 59 -7.86 15.97 -0.72
C ASP A 59 -8.15 16.13 -2.23
#